data_AF-A0A496QID1-F1
#
_entry.id   AF-A0A496QID1-F1
#
_cell.length_a   1.000
_cell.length_b   1.000
_cell.length_c   1.000
_cell.angle_alpha   90.00
_cell.angle_beta   90.00
_cell.angle_gamma   90.00
#
_symmetry.space_group_name_H-M   'P 1'
#
loop_
_entity.id
_entity.type
_entity.pdbx_description
1 polymer ?
#
loop_
_entity_poly.entity_id
_entity_poly.type
_entity_poly.pdbx_seq_one_letter_code
_entity_poly.pdbx_strand_id
1 'polypeptide(L)'
;MAELKNTITVRVNVKITPESLKIIVENAKKSVGPDQGGVYRVDTAGKVDEMISQFLYEKDFESYVKDPINYKSLPIESREFH
;
A
#
# COMPACT_ATOMS: atom_id res chain seq x y z
N MET A 1 6.44 -9.30 -19.88
CA MET A 1 5.41 -9.71 -18.90
C MET A 1 6.14 -10.46 -17.82
N ALA A 2 6.40 -9.81 -16.69
CA ALA A 2 7.07 -10.46 -15.57
C ALA A 2 6.15 -11.54 -15.01
N GLU A 3 6.72 -12.70 -14.73
CA GLU A 3 6.06 -13.83 -14.10
C GLU A 3 5.29 -13.31 -12.87
N LEU A 4 3.97 -13.55 -12.84
CA LEU A 4 3.14 -13.26 -11.68
C LEU A 4 3.68 -14.09 -10.52
N LYS A 5 4.61 -13.50 -9.74
CA LYS A 5 5.02 -14.03 -8.44
C LYS A 5 3.73 -14.34 -7.68
N ASN A 6 3.72 -15.47 -7.00
CA ASN A 6 2.55 -15.99 -6.30
C ASN A 6 2.20 -15.08 -5.11
N THR A 7 1.54 -13.95 -5.38
CA THR A 7 1.15 -12.94 -4.41
C THR A 7 -0.28 -13.20 -3.93
N ILE A 8 -0.54 -12.81 -2.69
CA ILE A 8 -1.88 -12.82 -2.10
C ILE A 8 -2.27 -11.40 -1.74
N THR A 9 -3.55 -11.06 -1.87
CA THR A 9 -4.09 -9.80 -1.38
C THR A 9 -4.44 -9.95 0.09
N VAL A 10 -3.88 -9.09 0.93
CA VAL A 10 -4.16 -9.05 2.38
C VAL A 10 -4.82 -7.73 2.73
N ARG A 11 -5.88 -7.77 3.56
CA ARG A 11 -6.54 -6.57 4.07
C ARG A 11 -6.00 -6.23 5.44
N VAL A 12 -5.21 -5.17 5.52
CA VAL A 12 -4.58 -4.70 6.76
C VAL A 12 -4.78 -3.19 6.91
N ASN A 13 -4.80 -2.72 8.15
CA ASN A 13 -4.77 -1.29 8.44
C ASN A 13 -3.31 -0.83 8.53
N VAL A 14 -2.94 0.12 7.70
CA VAL A 14 -1.61 0.72 7.66
C VAL A 14 -1.67 2.18 8.07
N LYS A 15 -0.60 2.68 8.68
CA LYS A 15 -0.46 4.11 8.99
C LYS A 15 0.55 4.70 8.00
N ILE A 16 0.12 5.72 7.26
CA ILE A 16 0.96 6.52 6.38
C ILE A 16 0.85 7.98 6.78
N THR A 17 1.76 8.83 6.31
CA THR A 17 1.64 10.26 6.55
C THR A 17 0.52 10.85 5.68
N PRO A 18 -0.14 11.93 6.12
CA PRO A 18 -1.10 12.66 5.28
C PRO A 18 -0.46 13.17 3.98
N GLU A 19 0.83 13.51 4.03
CA GLU A 19 1.59 13.96 2.87
C GLU A 19 1.74 12.86 1.81
N SER A 20 2.02 11.61 2.22
CA SER A 20 2.04 10.46 1.30
C SER A 20 0.70 10.29 0.58
N LEU A 21 -0.42 10.34 1.30
CA LEU A 21 -1.75 10.24 0.70
C LEU A 21 -2.00 11.36 -0.31
N LYS A 22 -1.65 12.60 0.05
CA LYS A 22 -1.79 13.76 -0.83
C LYS A 22 -1.02 13.57 -2.14
N ILE A 23 0.26 13.17 -2.05
CA ILE A 23 1.12 12.93 -3.22
C ILE A 23 0.55 11.83 -4.12
N ILE A 24 0.06 10.73 -3.55
CA ILE A 24 -0.58 9.64 -4.30
C ILE A 24 -1.77 10.17 -5.10
N VAL A 25 -2.67 10.92 -4.44
CA VAL A 25 -3.86 11.49 -5.10
C VAL A 25 -3.48 12.48 -6.19
N GLU A 26 -2.50 13.36 -5.94
CA GLU A 26 -2.04 14.34 -6.93
C GLU A 26 -1.46 13.68 -8.17
N ASN A 27 -0.61 12.67 -7.99
CA ASN A 27 -0.02 11.93 -9.11
C ASN A 27 -1.07 11.09 -9.85
N ALA A 28 -1.98 10.44 -9.13
CA ALA A 28 -3.06 9.67 -9.76
C ALA A 28 -3.98 10.58 -10.61
N LYS A 29 -4.34 11.77 -10.12
CA LYS A 29 -5.13 12.76 -10.88
C LYS A 29 -4.41 13.23 -12.15
N LYS A 30 -3.09 13.44 -12.09
CA LYS A 30 -2.28 13.81 -13.26
C LYS A 30 -2.28 12.71 -14.32
N SER A 31 -2.31 11.44 -13.92
CA SER A 31 -2.26 10.30 -14.86
C SER A 31 -3.57 10.03 -15.61
N VAL A 32 -4.74 10.23 -15.00
CA VAL A 32 -6.04 9.98 -15.67
C VAL A 32 -6.51 11.11 -16.57
N GLY A 33 -6.04 12.35 -16.33
CA GLY A 33 -6.59 13.54 -16.97
C GLY A 33 -8.02 13.87 -16.51
N PRO A 34 -8.53 15.07 -16.79
CA PRO A 34 -9.93 15.41 -16.51
C PRO A 34 -10.87 14.68 -17.47
N ASP A 35 -12.01 14.20 -16.97
CA ASP A 35 -13.10 13.69 -17.81
C ASP A 35 -13.76 14.85 -18.62
N GLN A 36 -14.70 14.56 -19.52
CA GLN A 36 -15.32 15.57 -20.40
C GLN A 36 -16.04 16.70 -19.64
N GLY A 37 -16.37 16.48 -18.35
CA GLY A 37 -16.93 17.49 -17.45
C GLY A 37 -15.92 18.17 -16.50
N GLY A 38 -14.62 17.96 -16.65
CA GLY A 38 -13.60 18.53 -15.75
C GLY A 38 -13.47 17.83 -14.38
N VAL A 39 -14.18 16.72 -14.17
CA VAL A 39 -14.17 15.96 -12.91
C VAL A 39 -13.10 14.88 -12.97
N TYR A 40 -12.26 14.80 -11.94
CA TYR A 40 -11.30 13.72 -11.76
C TYR A 40 -11.94 12.59 -10.95
N ARG A 41 -12.25 11.47 -11.60
CA ARG A 41 -12.63 10.22 -10.91
C ARG A 41 -11.39 9.38 -10.68
N VAL A 42 -10.86 9.45 -9.46
CA VAL A 42 -9.70 8.64 -9.04
C VAL A 42 -10.13 7.74 -7.91
N ASP A 43 -10.03 6.42 -8.12
CA ASP A 43 -10.14 5.46 -7.02
C ASP A 43 -8.91 5.58 -6.12
N THR A 44 -9.04 6.41 -5.08
CA THR A 44 -7.92 6.74 -4.19
C THR A 44 -7.52 5.52 -3.36
N ALA A 45 -8.48 4.70 -2.93
CA ALA A 45 -8.23 3.52 -2.12
C ALA A 45 -7.40 2.48 -2.90
N GLY A 46 -7.79 2.15 -4.13
CA GLY A 46 -7.02 1.26 -5.00
C GLY A 46 -5.64 1.81 -5.33
N LYS A 47 -5.51 3.13 -5.56
CA LYS A 47 -4.18 3.72 -5.79
C LYS A 47 -3.26 3.62 -4.58
N VAL A 48 -3.79 3.76 -3.37
CA VAL A 48 -3.00 3.53 -2.15
C VAL A 48 -2.58 2.06 -2.04
N ASP A 49 -3.50 1.12 -2.30
CA ASP A 49 -3.21 -0.32 -2.31
C ASP A 49 -2.10 -0.69 -3.30
N GLU A 50 -2.20 -0.20 -4.54
CA GLU A 50 -1.20 -0.42 -5.59
C GLU A 50 0.16 0.15 -5.20
N MET A 51 0.20 1.38 -4.68
CA MET A 51 1.44 2.05 -4.31
C MET A 51 2.14 1.36 -3.15
N ILE A 52 1.40 0.89 -2.15
CA ILE A 52 1.95 0.14 -1.02
C ILE A 52 2.43 -1.23 -1.48
N SER A 53 1.65 -1.94 -2.29
CA SER A 53 2.01 -3.25 -2.82
C SER A 53 3.31 -3.18 -3.64
N GLN A 54 3.42 -2.18 -4.52
CA GLN A 54 4.64 -1.93 -5.29
C GLN A 54 5.83 -1.62 -4.37
N PHE A 55 5.65 -0.75 -3.37
CA PHE A 55 6.71 -0.43 -2.41
C PHE A 55 7.20 -1.65 -1.64
N LEU A 56 6.30 -2.50 -1.13
CA LEU A 56 6.66 -3.71 -0.40
C LEU A 56 7.47 -4.68 -1.27
N TYR A 57 7.11 -4.77 -2.55
CA TYR A 57 7.84 -5.57 -3.52
C TYR A 57 9.24 -5.01 -3.81
N GLU A 58 9.34 -3.71 -4.12
CA GLU A 58 10.60 -3.05 -4.46
C GLU A 58 11.58 -2.95 -3.29
N LYS A 59 11.07 -2.92 -2.05
CA LYS A 59 11.89 -2.86 -0.83
C LYS A 59 12.17 -4.21 -0.20
N ASP A 60 11.82 -5.30 -0.88
CA ASP A 60 12.08 -6.66 -0.43
C ASP A 60 11.52 -6.92 0.98
N PHE A 61 10.22 -6.65 1.16
CA PHE A 61 9.54 -6.82 2.44
C PHE A 61 9.65 -8.24 3.00
N GLU A 62 9.83 -9.25 2.15
CA GLU A 62 10.07 -10.63 2.57
C GLU A 62 11.32 -10.75 3.46
N SER A 63 12.43 -10.07 3.13
CA SER A 63 13.63 -10.07 3.96
C SER A 63 13.43 -9.30 5.27
N TYR A 64 12.64 -8.22 5.25
CA TYR A 64 12.26 -7.50 6.47
C TYR A 64 11.49 -8.41 7.45
N VAL A 65 10.52 -9.19 6.95
CA VAL A 65 9.71 -10.14 7.73
C VAL A 65 10.53 -11.34 8.22
N LYS A 66 11.55 -11.78 7.48
CA LYS A 66 12.41 -12.89 7.90
C LYS A 66 13.31 -12.55 9.09
N ASP A 67 13.60 -11.28 9.33
CA ASP A 67 14.48 -10.87 10.42
C ASP A 67 13.72 -10.78 11.76
N PRO A 68 13.99 -11.68 12.73
CA PRO A 68 13.32 -11.68 14.03
C PRO A 68 13.60 -10.39 14.84
N ILE A 69 14.64 -9.63 14.51
CA ILE A 69 14.95 -8.37 15.18
C ILE A 69 13.83 -7.33 14.96
N ASN A 70 13.17 -7.35 13.81
CA ASN A 70 12.10 -6.40 13.46
C ASN A 70 10.84 -6.57 14.30
N TYR A 71 10.71 -7.67 15.04
CA TYR A 71 9.57 -7.95 15.92
C TYR A 71 9.81 -7.48 17.36
N LYS A 72 11.03 -7.14 17.75
CA LYS A 72 11.37 -6.82 19.16
C LYS A 72 10.61 -5.60 19.71
N SER A 73 10.22 -4.68 18.84
CA SER A 73 9.45 -3.47 19.20
C SER A 73 7.97 -3.57 18.85
N LEU A 74 7.53 -4.68 18.25
CA LEU A 74 6.14 -4.92 17.90
C LEU A 74 5.48 -5.75 19.02
N PRO A 75 4.54 -5.17 19.80
CA PRO A 75 3.83 -5.96 20.80
C PRO A 75 3.07 -7.07 20.08
N ILE A 76 3.34 -8.33 20.45
CA ILE A 76 2.51 -9.45 20.06
C ILE A 76 1.27 -9.39 20.96
N GLU A 77 0.28 -8.61 20.56
CA GLU A 77 -1.03 -8.66 21.19
C GLU A 77 -1.66 -10.01 20.82
N SER A 78 -1.68 -10.95 21.77
CA SER A 78 -2.57 -12.10 21.72
C SER A 78 -4.00 -11.57 21.81
N ARG A 79 -4.58 -11.20 20.68
CA ARG A 79 -6.01 -10.89 20.61
C ARG A 79 -6.75 -12.21 20.81
N GLU A 80 -7.22 -12.42 22.03
CA GLU A 80 -8.23 -13.42 22.31
C GLU A 80 -9.44 -13.06 21.42
N PHE A 81 -9.72 -13.92 20.44
CA PHE A 81 -10.94 -13.84 19.67
C PHE A 81 -12.08 -14.18 20.63
N HIS A 82 -12.84 -13.16 21.03
CA HIS A 82 -13.99 -13.27 21.93
C HIS A 82 -15.27 -13.59 21.17
#